data_AF-A0A955YGR4-F1
#
_entry.id   AF-A0A955YGR4-F1
#
_cell.length_a   1.000
_cell.length_b   1.000
_cell.length_c   1.000
_cell.angle_alpha   90.00
_cell.angle_beta   90.00
_cell.angle_gamma   90.00
#
_symmetry.space_group_name_H-M   'P 1'
#
loop_
_entity.id
_entity.type
_entity.pdbx_description
1 polymer ?
#
loop_
_entity_poly.entity_id
_entity_poly.type
_entity_poly.pdbx_seq_one_letter_code
_entity_poly.pdbx_strand_id
1 'polypeptide(L)'
;MAAESSQEHLVRTLLRDRFGAALRRIPESTEMTPDYELLSRGARVAVLEVKTLKASVVSEASGWTVERPNAHSWSGTRKDNALARVASHIHKAAKQLRRYAEPKVLVFVNEETMADVLDLEEAVTGHQIYGSETSGYVINTASERIAEGRIREDRWFIDLYIWIDTARGPRTVFPTSGRVECHPATEETVVFRVTSDAGLAIATGVFGCAPST
;
A
#
# COMPACT_ATOMS: atom_id res chain seq x y z
N MET A 1 -15.53 22.49 -0.91
CA MET A 1 -14.97 21.20 -0.44
C MET A 1 -14.94 20.28 -1.65
N ALA A 2 -13.79 19.77 -2.05
CA ALA A 2 -13.77 18.77 -3.12
C ALA A 2 -14.55 17.52 -2.69
N ALA A 3 -15.15 16.84 -3.65
CA ALA A 3 -15.85 15.58 -3.41
C ALA A 3 -14.87 14.52 -2.86
N GLU A 4 -15.36 13.64 -1.99
CA GLU A 4 -14.64 12.40 -1.62
C GLU A 4 -14.54 11.53 -2.88
N SER A 5 -13.35 11.00 -3.18
CA SER A 5 -13.21 10.05 -4.28
C SER A 5 -13.85 8.70 -3.92
N SER A 6 -14.20 7.88 -4.91
CA SER A 6 -14.75 6.55 -4.64
C SER A 6 -13.79 5.65 -3.86
N GLN A 7 -12.48 5.81 -4.07
CA GLN A 7 -11.45 5.06 -3.36
C GLN A 7 -11.29 5.53 -1.91
N GLU A 8 -11.37 6.84 -1.64
CA GLU A 8 -11.41 7.34 -0.27
C GLU A 8 -12.65 6.87 0.48
N HIS A 9 -13.82 6.89 -0.19
CA HIS A 9 -15.06 6.38 0.37
C HIS A 9 -14.94 4.89 0.72
N LEU A 10 -14.35 4.11 -0.18
CA LEU A 10 -14.06 2.69 0.04
C LEU A 10 -13.17 2.51 1.29
N VAL A 11 -12.02 3.19 1.35
CA VAL A 11 -11.10 3.10 2.49
C VAL A 11 -11.82 3.44 3.79
N ARG A 12 -12.57 4.55 3.83
CA ARG A 12 -13.28 4.97 5.03
C ARG A 12 -14.34 3.96 5.47
N THR A 13 -15.13 3.45 4.54
CA THR A 13 -16.18 2.47 4.82
C THR A 13 -15.58 1.14 5.26
N LEU A 14 -14.58 0.64 4.53
CA LEU A 14 -13.88 -0.60 4.83
C LEU A 14 -13.25 -0.55 6.22
N LEU A 15 -12.46 0.49 6.51
CA LEU A 15 -11.74 0.57 7.78
C LEU A 15 -12.70 0.71 8.97
N ARG A 16 -13.82 1.42 8.79
CA ARG A 16 -14.88 1.52 9.79
C ARG A 16 -15.57 0.17 10.01
N ASP A 17 -16.03 -0.46 8.93
CA ASP A 17 -16.92 -1.62 9.04
C ASP A 17 -16.15 -2.87 9.48
N ARG A 18 -14.90 -3.02 9.05
CA ARG A 18 -14.06 -4.18 9.38
C ARG A 18 -13.30 -4.05 10.68
N PHE A 19 -12.84 -2.84 11.02
CA PHE A 19 -11.94 -2.63 12.16
C PHE A 19 -12.48 -1.65 13.21
N GLY A 20 -13.66 -1.06 13.00
CA GLY A 20 -14.19 -0.03 13.88
C GLY A 20 -13.38 1.28 13.84
N ALA A 21 -12.51 1.45 12.84
CA ALA A 21 -11.65 2.62 12.73
C ALA A 21 -12.43 3.84 12.25
N ALA A 22 -12.27 4.99 12.91
CA ALA A 22 -12.94 6.22 12.52
C ALA A 22 -11.95 7.14 11.77
N LEU A 23 -12.34 7.58 10.57
CA LEU A 23 -11.59 8.58 9.81
C LEU A 23 -12.33 9.92 9.81
N ARG A 24 -11.58 11.00 10.04
CA ARG A 24 -12.07 12.37 9.88
C ARG A 24 -11.31 13.04 8.74
N ARG A 25 -12.02 13.52 7.72
CA ARG A 25 -11.39 14.18 6.57
C ARG A 25 -10.72 15.48 7.01
N ILE A 26 -9.51 15.70 6.53
CA ILE A 26 -8.79 16.97 6.71
C ILE A 26 -9.24 17.92 5.59
N PRO A 27 -9.59 19.18 5.90
CA PRO A 27 -9.92 20.15 4.87
C PRO A 27 -8.74 20.37 3.91
N GLU A 28 -9.03 20.39 2.61
CA GLU A 28 -8.03 20.75 1.61
C GLU A 28 -7.50 22.16 1.87
N SER A 29 -6.22 22.34 1.60
CA SER A 29 -5.56 23.63 1.68
C SER A 29 -4.69 23.87 0.44
N THR A 30 -4.16 25.08 0.30
CA THR A 30 -3.13 25.37 -0.70
C THR A 30 -1.80 24.65 -0.42
N GLU A 31 -1.66 24.06 0.77
CA GLU A 31 -0.52 23.25 1.16
C GLU A 31 -0.80 21.76 0.93
N MET A 32 0.28 20.96 0.88
CA MET A 32 0.18 19.50 0.83
C MET A 32 -0.33 18.96 2.17
N THR A 33 -1.62 18.62 2.23
CA THR A 33 -2.27 17.99 3.39
C THR A 33 -2.53 16.50 3.11
N PRO A 34 -2.52 15.65 4.15
CA PRO A 34 -3.04 14.31 4.06
C PRO A 34 -4.56 14.31 3.98
N ASP A 35 -5.13 13.21 3.53
CA ASP A 35 -6.58 13.09 3.33
C ASP A 35 -7.37 13.00 4.65
N TYR A 36 -6.86 12.25 5.64
CA TYR A 36 -7.60 11.90 6.86
C TYR A 36 -6.78 11.99 8.14
N GLU A 37 -7.48 12.19 9.25
CA GLU A 37 -7.05 11.83 10.59
C GLU A 37 -7.65 10.48 10.97
N LEU A 38 -6.82 9.59 11.49
CA LEU A 38 -7.25 8.33 12.10
C LEU A 38 -7.57 8.58 13.58
N LEU A 39 -8.78 8.21 13.99
CA LEU A 39 -9.27 8.41 15.35
C LEU A 39 -9.40 7.07 16.07
N SER A 40 -8.97 7.03 17.33
CA SER A 40 -9.26 5.96 18.27
C SER A 40 -9.85 6.57 19.54
N ARG A 41 -11.02 6.07 19.96
CA ARG A 41 -11.78 6.60 21.12
C ARG A 41 -11.98 8.12 21.08
N GLY A 42 -12.17 8.68 19.89
CA GLY A 42 -12.38 10.11 19.66
C GLY A 42 -11.10 10.97 19.65
N ALA A 43 -9.93 10.41 19.95
CA ALA A 43 -8.65 11.11 19.86
C ALA A 43 -7.92 10.79 18.54
N ARG A 44 -7.22 11.79 17.98
CA ARG A 44 -6.35 11.59 16.82
C ARG A 44 -5.15 10.74 17.22
N VAL A 45 -4.95 9.61 16.54
CA VAL A 45 -3.82 8.70 16.76
C VAL A 45 -2.85 8.63 15.58
N ALA A 46 -3.28 9.04 14.38
CA ALA A 46 -2.42 9.14 13.21
C ALA A 46 -3.00 10.12 12.17
N VAL A 47 -2.18 10.47 11.19
CA VAL A 47 -2.64 11.02 9.90
C VAL A 47 -2.49 9.98 8.80
N LEU A 48 -3.40 10.03 7.82
CA LEU A 48 -3.57 8.99 6.82
C LEU A 48 -3.70 9.62 5.43
N GLU A 49 -2.89 9.13 4.50
CA GLU A 49 -2.95 9.46 3.08
C GLU A 49 -3.42 8.23 2.27
N VAL A 50 -4.28 8.45 1.28
CA VAL A 50 -4.77 7.41 0.37
C VAL A 50 -4.12 7.58 -1.00
N LYS A 51 -3.56 6.49 -1.54
CA LYS A 51 -3.04 6.44 -2.91
C LYS A 51 -3.66 5.27 -3.68
N THR A 52 -4.15 5.55 -4.87
CA THR A 52 -4.69 4.53 -5.76
C THR A 52 -3.68 4.13 -6.81
N LEU A 53 -3.39 2.83 -6.90
CA LEU A 53 -2.75 2.22 -8.06
C LEU A 53 -3.86 1.87 -9.05
N LYS A 54 -4.12 2.81 -9.98
CA LYS A 54 -5.20 2.67 -10.95
C LYS A 54 -4.91 1.55 -11.95
N ALA A 55 -5.93 0.75 -12.24
CA ALA A 55 -5.90 -0.18 -13.35
C ALA A 55 -5.55 0.56 -14.65
N SER A 56 -4.58 0.04 -15.40
CA SER A 56 -4.21 0.57 -16.70
C SER A 56 -4.47 -0.47 -17.78
N VAL A 57 -5.24 -0.09 -18.82
CA VAL A 57 -5.43 -0.95 -20.00
C VAL A 57 -4.12 -0.96 -20.77
N VAL A 58 -3.49 -2.14 -20.92
CA VAL A 58 -2.24 -2.28 -21.67
C VAL A 58 -2.38 -1.71 -23.08
N SER A 59 -1.75 -0.55 -23.28
CA SER A 59 -1.84 0.23 -24.51
C SER A 59 -0.74 1.27 -24.56
N GLU A 60 -0.39 1.73 -25.76
CA GLU A 60 0.56 2.84 -25.93
C GLU A 60 0.10 4.12 -25.22
N ALA A 61 -1.21 4.39 -25.22
CA ALA A 61 -1.80 5.53 -24.52
C ALA A 61 -1.58 5.50 -22.99
N SER A 62 -1.38 4.32 -22.41
CA SER A 62 -1.05 4.13 -20.98
C SER A 62 0.45 3.88 -20.74
N GLY A 63 1.28 4.16 -21.75
CA GLY A 63 2.74 4.12 -21.65
C GLY A 63 3.38 2.76 -21.96
N TRP A 64 2.60 1.76 -22.38
CA TRP A 64 3.12 0.45 -22.75
C TRP A 64 3.63 0.44 -24.19
N THR A 65 4.82 -0.08 -24.42
CA THR A 65 5.20 -0.60 -25.74
C THR A 65 4.58 -1.99 -25.87
N VAL A 66 3.72 -2.18 -26.87
CA VAL A 66 3.00 -3.43 -27.08
C VAL A 66 3.43 -4.03 -28.42
N GLU A 67 3.98 -5.23 -28.39
CA GLU A 67 4.25 -6.01 -29.59
C GLU A 67 3.23 -7.14 -29.68
N ARG A 68 2.78 -7.44 -30.90
CA ARG A 68 1.82 -8.52 -31.17
C ARG A 68 2.45 -9.53 -32.12
N PRO A 69 3.24 -10.50 -31.61
CA PRO A 69 3.91 -11.48 -32.46
C PRO A 69 2.94 -12.31 -33.32
N ASN A 70 1.72 -12.54 -32.84
CA ASN A 70 0.64 -13.18 -33.59
C ASN A 70 -0.74 -12.79 -33.00
N ALA A 71 -1.82 -13.31 -33.58
CA ALA A 71 -3.20 -12.99 -33.19
C ALA A 71 -3.56 -13.39 -31.74
N HIS A 72 -2.81 -14.29 -31.11
CA HIS A 72 -3.12 -14.88 -29.81
C HIS A 72 -2.10 -14.54 -28.71
N SER A 73 -1.00 -13.88 -29.06
CA SER A 73 0.04 -13.49 -28.10
C SER A 73 0.43 -12.03 -28.30
N TRP A 74 0.64 -11.34 -27.19
CA TRP A 74 1.21 -10.01 -27.17
C TRP A 74 2.25 -9.94 -26.04
N SER A 75 3.26 -9.12 -26.24
CA SER A 75 4.20 -8.71 -25.19
C SER A 75 4.00 -7.22 -24.92
N GLY A 76 4.07 -6.85 -23.65
CA GLY A 76 3.97 -5.46 -23.22
C GLY A 76 5.15 -5.13 -22.33
N THR A 77 5.85 -4.04 -22.62
CA THR A 77 6.86 -3.48 -21.72
C THR A 77 6.48 -2.05 -21.36
N ARG A 78 6.55 -1.70 -20.08
CA ARG A 78 6.38 -0.32 -19.60
C ARG A 78 7.64 0.13 -18.90
N LYS A 79 7.96 1.42 -19.01
CA LYS A 79 9.17 2.01 -18.42
C LYS A 79 9.11 2.06 -16.88
N ASP A 80 7.92 2.24 -16.31
CA ASP A 80 7.65 2.22 -14.88
C ASP A 80 6.92 0.93 -14.48
N ASN A 81 7.61 0.01 -13.82
CA ASN A 81 6.99 -1.19 -13.27
C ASN A 81 6.11 -0.86 -12.06
N ALA A 82 5.35 -1.85 -11.56
CA ALA A 82 4.48 -1.68 -10.40
C ALA A 82 5.23 -1.13 -9.18
N LEU A 83 6.33 -1.79 -8.83
CA LEU A 83 7.33 -1.33 -7.87
C LEU A 83 7.70 0.17 -7.97
N ALA A 84 8.11 0.66 -9.15
CA ALA A 84 8.51 2.07 -9.33
C ALA A 84 7.35 3.05 -9.09
N ARG A 85 6.12 2.64 -9.39
CA ARG A 85 4.93 3.47 -9.14
C ARG A 85 4.54 3.46 -7.67
N VAL A 86 4.62 2.30 -7.00
CA VAL A 86 4.49 2.22 -5.53
C VAL A 86 5.49 3.18 -4.88
N ALA A 87 6.76 3.12 -5.26
CA ALA A 87 7.78 4.05 -4.77
C ALA A 87 7.43 5.52 -5.08
N SER A 88 6.90 5.82 -6.28
CA SER A 88 6.46 7.19 -6.57
C SER A 88 5.30 7.65 -5.68
N HIS A 89 4.38 6.76 -5.30
CA HIS A 89 3.29 7.08 -4.39
C HIS A 89 3.78 7.28 -2.96
N ILE A 90 4.73 6.44 -2.50
CA ILE A 90 5.42 6.62 -1.21
C ILE A 90 6.04 8.01 -1.13
N HIS A 91 6.82 8.41 -2.14
CA HIS A 91 7.47 9.72 -2.18
C HIS A 91 6.48 10.89 -2.11
N LYS A 92 5.35 10.78 -2.83
CA LYS A 92 4.32 11.82 -2.83
C LYS A 92 3.61 11.90 -1.48
N ALA A 93 3.21 10.76 -0.92
CA ALA A 93 2.55 10.68 0.37
C ALA A 93 3.45 11.19 1.51
N ALA A 94 4.74 10.83 1.51
CA ALA A 94 5.68 11.32 2.51
C ALA A 94 5.76 12.85 2.57
N LYS A 95 5.66 13.54 1.42
CA LYS A 95 5.62 15.01 1.38
C LYS A 95 4.36 15.60 2.02
N GLN A 96 3.21 14.95 1.84
CA GLN A 96 1.94 15.36 2.45
C GLN A 96 1.94 15.08 3.96
N LEU A 97 2.51 13.95 4.37
CA LEU A 97 2.54 13.49 5.76
C LEU A 97 3.62 14.20 6.60
N ARG A 98 4.71 14.67 5.98
CA ARG A 98 5.90 15.23 6.66
C ARG A 98 5.60 16.30 7.72
N ARG A 99 4.55 17.09 7.51
CA ARG A 99 4.25 18.26 8.34
C ARG A 99 3.56 17.91 9.66
N TYR A 100 3.17 16.65 9.84
CA TYR A 100 2.40 16.20 10.99
C TYR A 100 3.30 15.45 11.98
N ALA A 101 3.14 15.78 13.26
CA ALA A 101 3.90 15.15 14.34
C ALA A 101 3.40 13.72 14.61
N GLU A 102 2.11 13.49 14.40
CA GLU A 102 1.43 12.21 14.59
C GLU A 102 2.00 11.11 13.71
N PRO A 103 1.86 9.84 14.11
CA PRO A 103 2.18 8.70 13.25
C PRO A 103 1.54 8.80 11.85
N LYS A 104 2.22 8.21 10.87
CA LYS A 104 1.97 8.39 9.45
C LYS A 104 1.51 7.08 8.84
N VAL A 105 0.28 7.06 8.35
CA VAL A 105 -0.33 5.92 7.68
C VAL A 105 -0.43 6.18 6.19
N LEU A 106 0.02 5.23 5.37
CA LEU A 106 -0.20 5.26 3.93
C LEU A 106 -1.08 4.08 3.51
N VAL A 107 -2.25 4.38 2.95
CA VAL A 107 -3.16 3.40 2.38
C VAL A 107 -2.98 3.33 0.87
N PHE A 108 -2.73 2.14 0.36
CA PHE A 108 -2.79 1.82 -1.06
C PHE A 108 -4.13 1.16 -1.38
N VAL A 109 -4.84 1.70 -2.37
CA VAL A 109 -5.96 1.03 -3.03
C VAL A 109 -5.45 0.51 -4.36
N ASN A 110 -5.25 -0.80 -4.45
CA ASN A 110 -4.77 -1.47 -5.66
C ASN A 110 -5.93 -1.94 -6.52
N GLU A 111 -6.11 -1.27 -7.65
CA GLU A 111 -7.03 -1.67 -8.71
C GLU A 111 -6.28 -2.41 -9.84
N GLU A 112 -4.96 -2.49 -9.78
CA GLU A 112 -4.15 -3.01 -10.87
C GLU A 112 -3.82 -4.48 -10.71
N THR A 113 -4.22 -5.25 -11.73
CA THR A 113 -4.07 -6.70 -11.77
C THR A 113 -2.63 -7.16 -11.84
N MET A 114 -1.68 -6.32 -12.26
CA MET A 114 -0.26 -6.66 -12.39
C MET A 114 0.59 -6.15 -11.22
N ALA A 115 -0.03 -5.52 -10.22
CA ALA A 115 0.61 -5.15 -8.97
C ALA A 115 0.03 -6.00 -7.84
N ASP A 116 0.83 -6.30 -6.82
CA ASP A 116 0.38 -6.89 -5.57
C ASP A 116 1.21 -6.39 -4.38
N VAL A 117 0.91 -6.92 -3.19
CA VAL A 117 1.56 -6.47 -1.96
C VAL A 117 3.07 -6.77 -1.93
N LEU A 118 3.57 -7.71 -2.73
CA LEU A 118 5.00 -7.98 -2.83
C LEU A 118 5.73 -6.81 -3.52
N ASP A 119 5.07 -6.07 -4.42
CA ASP A 119 5.63 -4.83 -4.97
C ASP A 119 5.82 -3.77 -3.87
N LEU A 120 4.92 -3.72 -2.87
CA LEU A 120 5.10 -2.84 -1.71
C LEU A 120 6.26 -3.30 -0.83
N GLU A 121 6.33 -4.59 -0.53
CA GLU A 121 7.44 -5.13 0.27
C GLU A 121 8.78 -4.89 -0.41
N GLU A 122 8.88 -5.17 -1.71
CA GLU A 122 10.08 -4.94 -2.48
C GLU A 122 10.40 -3.43 -2.60
N ALA A 123 9.39 -2.56 -2.72
CA ALA A 123 9.60 -1.10 -2.77
C ALA A 123 10.29 -0.60 -1.51
N VAL A 124 9.92 -1.13 -0.35
CA VAL A 124 10.46 -0.64 0.91
C VAL A 124 11.74 -1.38 1.29
N THR A 125 11.79 -2.69 1.14
CA THR A 125 12.96 -3.49 1.55
C THR A 125 14.10 -3.46 0.53
N GLY A 126 13.79 -3.12 -0.73
CA GLY A 126 14.74 -3.16 -1.84
C GLY A 126 15.04 -4.55 -2.36
N HIS A 127 14.38 -5.59 -1.86
CA HIS A 127 14.62 -6.96 -2.29
C HIS A 127 13.36 -7.83 -2.26
N GLN A 128 13.40 -8.91 -3.03
CA GLN A 128 12.38 -9.95 -2.99
C GLN A 128 13.02 -11.28 -2.57
N ILE A 129 12.36 -12.00 -1.67
CA ILE A 129 12.81 -13.32 -1.21
C ILE A 129 12.06 -14.38 -2.01
N TYR A 130 12.81 -15.27 -2.66
CA TYR A 130 12.27 -16.45 -3.34
C TYR A 130 12.71 -17.72 -2.62
N GLY A 131 11.90 -18.76 -2.73
CA GLY A 131 12.25 -20.09 -2.24
C GLY A 131 11.41 -20.53 -1.04
N SER A 132 11.91 -21.55 -0.35
CA SER A 132 11.23 -22.28 0.72
C SER A 132 12.27 -22.96 1.59
N GLU A 133 11.86 -23.46 2.76
CA GLU A 133 12.72 -24.29 3.61
C GLU A 133 13.34 -25.47 2.84
N THR A 134 12.60 -26.05 1.88
CA THR A 134 13.05 -27.20 1.09
C THR A 134 14.02 -26.84 -0.04
N SER A 135 13.88 -25.65 -0.63
CA SER A 135 14.67 -25.20 -1.79
C SER A 135 15.81 -24.25 -1.43
N GLY A 136 15.89 -23.84 -0.16
CA GLY A 136 16.67 -22.68 0.26
C GLY A 136 15.99 -21.37 -0.15
N TYR A 137 16.47 -20.27 0.44
CA TYR A 137 16.00 -18.91 0.16
C TYR A 137 17.03 -18.14 -0.67
N VAL A 138 16.56 -17.43 -1.68
CA VAL A 138 17.34 -16.53 -2.53
C VAL A 138 16.82 -15.11 -2.34
N ILE A 139 17.73 -14.17 -2.08
CA ILE A 139 17.41 -12.74 -1.96
C ILE A 139 17.77 -12.07 -3.28
N ASN A 140 16.76 -11.59 -4.01
CA ASN A 140 16.94 -10.79 -5.22
C ASN A 140 16.99 -9.31 -4.87
N THR A 141 18.14 -8.67 -5.09
CA THR A 141 18.39 -7.25 -4.77
C THR A 141 18.28 -6.33 -5.99
N ALA A 142 17.72 -6.80 -7.12
CA ALA A 142 17.59 -6.00 -8.34
C ALA A 142 16.84 -4.66 -8.14
N SER A 143 16.04 -4.58 -7.09
CA SER A 143 15.19 -3.45 -6.73
C SER A 143 15.79 -2.52 -5.68
N GLU A 144 17.01 -2.80 -5.20
CA GLU A 144 17.70 -2.00 -4.19
C GLU A 144 17.85 -0.55 -4.66
N ARG A 145 18.14 -0.35 -5.96
CA ARG A 145 18.23 0.98 -6.57
C ARG A 145 16.96 1.84 -6.44
N ILE A 146 15.77 1.22 -6.34
CA ILE A 146 14.50 1.93 -6.17
C ILE A 146 14.34 2.32 -4.70
N ALA A 147 14.55 1.36 -3.80
CA ALA A 147 14.37 1.54 -2.38
C ALA A 147 15.43 2.47 -1.77
N GLU A 148 16.69 2.34 -2.19
CA GLU A 148 17.80 3.26 -1.89
C GLU A 148 17.82 4.50 -2.77
N GLY A 149 16.86 4.66 -3.69
CA GLY A 149 16.75 5.81 -4.56
C GLY A 149 15.97 6.96 -3.91
N ARG A 150 14.95 7.44 -4.63
CA ARG A 150 14.15 8.61 -4.23
C ARG A 150 13.43 8.43 -2.89
N ILE A 151 13.09 7.19 -2.52
CA ILE A 151 12.30 6.88 -1.33
C ILE A 151 13.14 6.41 -0.13
N ARG A 152 14.48 6.53 -0.21
CA ARG A 152 15.41 6.01 0.80
C ARG A 152 15.00 6.36 2.22
N GLU A 153 14.68 7.63 2.45
CA GLU A 153 14.23 8.16 3.74
C GLU A 153 12.70 8.11 3.87
N ASP A 154 11.98 8.45 2.80
CA ASP A 154 10.51 8.53 2.79
C ASP A 154 9.83 7.23 3.24
N ARG A 155 10.39 6.08 2.88
CA ARG A 155 9.81 4.76 3.20
C ARG A 155 9.87 4.40 4.69
N TRP A 156 10.78 5.02 5.43
CA TRP A 156 10.92 4.83 6.88
C TRP A 156 10.20 5.91 7.68
N PHE A 157 9.76 6.98 7.00
CA PHE A 157 8.96 8.04 7.59
C PHE A 157 7.48 7.65 7.76
N ILE A 158 7.01 6.69 6.97
CA ILE A 158 5.67 6.12 7.11
C ILE A 158 5.76 5.02 8.16
N ASP A 159 4.90 5.07 9.19
CA ASP A 159 4.88 4.14 10.32
C ASP A 159 4.08 2.86 10.00
N LEU A 160 3.01 3.00 9.21
CA LEU A 160 2.13 1.91 8.84
C LEU A 160 1.68 2.04 7.38
N TYR A 161 1.85 0.96 6.63
CA TYR A 161 1.26 0.80 5.31
C TYR A 161 0.04 -0.11 5.41
N ILE A 162 -1.01 0.24 4.67
CA ILE A 162 -2.20 -0.59 4.49
C ILE A 162 -2.38 -0.81 2.99
N TRP A 163 -2.37 -2.06 2.54
CA TRP A 163 -2.62 -2.42 1.15
C TRP A 163 -4.00 -3.04 1.02
N ILE A 164 -4.85 -2.45 0.19
CA ILE A 164 -6.20 -2.92 -0.10
C ILE A 164 -6.23 -3.36 -1.56
N ASP A 165 -6.43 -4.65 -1.81
CA ASP A 165 -6.61 -5.17 -3.17
C ASP A 165 -8.11 -5.29 -3.48
N THR A 166 -8.56 -4.54 -4.49
CA THR A 166 -9.96 -4.55 -4.96
C THR A 166 -10.16 -5.44 -6.18
N ALA A 167 -9.09 -5.88 -6.83
CA ALA A 167 -9.13 -6.62 -8.09
C ALA A 167 -9.02 -8.14 -7.90
N ARG A 168 -8.47 -8.62 -6.78
CA ARG A 168 -8.03 -10.02 -6.62
C ARG A 168 -8.83 -10.89 -5.64
N GLY A 169 -9.98 -10.42 -5.12
CA GLY A 169 -10.74 -11.20 -4.15
C GLY A 169 -10.12 -11.15 -2.74
N PRO A 170 -10.69 -11.87 -1.75
CA PRO A 170 -10.13 -11.96 -0.40
C PRO A 170 -8.86 -12.80 -0.43
N ARG A 171 -7.75 -12.21 -0.04
CA ARG A 171 -6.54 -12.87 0.44
C ARG A 171 -6.19 -12.19 1.74
N THR A 172 -5.71 -12.93 2.71
CA THR A 172 -5.07 -12.34 3.88
C THR A 172 -3.61 -12.72 3.72
N VAL A 173 -2.73 -11.75 3.52
CA VAL A 173 -1.28 -11.99 3.45
C VAL A 173 -0.67 -11.11 4.50
N PHE A 174 -0.36 -11.66 5.67
CA PHE A 174 0.50 -11.00 6.66
C PHE A 174 1.95 -11.46 6.43
N PRO A 175 2.96 -10.70 6.88
CA PRO A 175 4.32 -10.76 6.34
C PRO A 175 4.98 -12.14 6.51
N THR A 176 6.09 -12.32 5.80
CA THR A 176 6.95 -13.51 5.62
C THR A 176 7.51 -14.16 6.90
N SER A 177 6.87 -13.99 8.06
CA SER A 177 7.17 -14.70 9.32
C SER A 177 5.96 -14.94 10.26
N GLY A 178 4.70 -14.70 9.85
CA GLY A 178 3.52 -14.92 10.71
C GLY A 178 2.43 -15.81 10.09
N ARG A 179 1.70 -16.55 10.94
CA ARG A 179 0.54 -17.37 10.51
C ARG A 179 -0.58 -16.50 9.95
N VAL A 180 -1.18 -16.97 8.87
CA VAL A 180 -2.29 -16.34 8.15
C VAL A 180 -3.62 -16.78 8.75
N GLU A 181 -4.45 -15.85 9.19
CA GLU A 181 -5.87 -16.09 9.41
C GLU A 181 -6.69 -15.45 8.29
N CYS A 182 -7.45 -16.26 7.56
CA CYS A 182 -8.37 -15.82 6.52
C CYS A 182 -9.73 -15.44 7.12
N HIS A 183 -10.28 -14.27 6.74
CA HIS A 183 -11.67 -13.92 7.06
C HIS A 183 -12.60 -14.17 5.84
N PRO A 184 -13.73 -14.88 5.99
CA PRO A 184 -14.50 -15.44 4.87
C PRO A 184 -15.56 -14.51 4.22
N ALA A 185 -15.58 -13.19 4.48
CA ALA A 185 -16.80 -12.38 4.26
C ALA A 185 -16.74 -11.18 3.29
N THR A 186 -15.58 -10.76 2.75
CA THR A 186 -15.53 -9.70 1.73
C THR A 186 -14.53 -10.05 0.64
N GLU A 187 -14.80 -9.71 -0.62
CA GLU A 187 -13.90 -9.97 -1.76
C GLU A 187 -12.61 -9.12 -1.76
N GLU A 188 -12.19 -8.56 -0.62
CA GLU A 188 -11.09 -7.59 -0.54
C GLU A 188 -9.98 -8.08 0.39
N THR A 189 -8.75 -8.00 -0.11
CA THR A 189 -7.53 -8.29 0.64
C THR A 189 -7.06 -7.04 1.36
N VAL A 190 -6.92 -7.09 2.68
CA VAL A 190 -6.26 -6.02 3.45
C VAL A 190 -4.99 -6.57 4.07
N VAL A 191 -3.86 -5.93 3.79
CA VAL A 191 -2.55 -6.26 4.34
C VAL A 191 -1.98 -5.07 5.07
N PHE A 192 -1.39 -5.31 6.24
CA PHE A 192 -0.70 -4.30 7.02
C PHE A 192 0.80 -4.58 7.02
N ARG A 193 1.59 -3.53 6.79
CA ARG A 193 3.05 -3.58 6.87
C ARG A 193 3.53 -2.47 7.80
N VAL A 194 4.15 -2.90 8.91
CA VAL A 194 4.63 -2.04 9.99
C VAL A 194 6.11 -1.72 9.79
N THR A 195 6.52 -0.49 10.07
CA THR A 195 7.92 -0.03 9.99
C THR A 195 8.44 0.58 11.29
N SER A 196 7.57 0.84 12.26
CA SER A 196 7.92 1.45 13.54
C SER A 196 7.03 0.93 14.67
N ASP A 197 7.46 1.16 15.92
CA ASP A 197 6.65 0.84 17.11
C ASP A 197 5.32 1.60 17.14
N ALA A 198 5.29 2.83 16.61
CA ALA A 198 4.07 3.61 16.49
C ALA A 198 3.11 2.96 15.48
N GLY A 199 3.63 2.45 14.37
CA GLY A 199 2.87 1.69 13.39
C GLY A 199 2.32 0.39 13.99
N LEU A 200 3.13 -0.31 14.78
CA LEU A 200 2.71 -1.52 15.49
C LEU A 200 1.57 -1.21 16.45
N ALA A 201 1.70 -0.15 17.27
CA ALA A 201 0.68 0.27 18.22
C ALA A 201 -0.65 0.61 17.53
N ILE A 202 -0.61 1.21 16.34
CA ILE A 202 -1.81 1.46 15.52
C ILE A 202 -2.39 0.15 14.99
N ALA A 203 -1.56 -0.71 14.41
CA ALA A 203 -1.99 -2.00 13.88
C ALA A 203 -2.69 -2.85 14.96
N THR A 204 -2.11 -2.95 16.16
CA THR A 204 -2.68 -3.71 17.27
C THR A 204 -3.87 -3.00 17.90
N GLY A 205 -3.76 -1.70 18.18
CA GLY A 205 -4.72 -0.96 18.99
C GLY A 205 -5.95 -0.46 18.24
N VAL A 206 -5.81 -0.19 16.94
CA VAL A 206 -6.91 0.28 16.08
C VAL A 206 -7.43 -0.85 15.20
N PHE A 207 -6.53 -1.62 14.59
CA PHE A 207 -6.91 -2.63 13.60
C PHE A 207 -6.97 -4.06 14.18
N GLY A 208 -6.69 -4.24 15.47
CA GLY A 208 -6.76 -5.54 16.15
C GLY A 208 -5.78 -6.57 15.60
N CYS A 209 -4.73 -6.16 14.90
CA CYS A 209 -3.73 -7.08 14.37
C CYS A 209 -2.96 -7.72 15.53
N ALA A 210 -2.94 -9.05 15.62
CA ALA A 210 -2.06 -9.74 16.54
C ALA A 210 -0.61 -9.64 16.05
N PRO A 211 0.37 -9.37 16.92
CA PRO A 211 1.77 -9.48 16.54
C PRO A 211 2.08 -10.95 16.19
N SER A 212 2.75 -11.17 15.07
CA SER A 212 3.30 -12.47 14.73
C SER A 212 4.36 -12.83 15.78
N THR A 213 4.07 -13.81 16.64
CA THR A 213 5.03 -14.41 17.59
C THR A 213 6.01 -15.33 16.89
#